data_AF-A0A972Y0P0-F1
#
_entry.id   AF-A0A972Y0P0-F1
#
_cell.length_a   1.000
_cell.length_b   1.000
_cell.length_c   1.000
_cell.angle_alpha   90.00
_cell.angle_beta   90.00
_cell.angle_gamma   90.00
#
_symmetry.space_group_name_H-M   'P 1'
#
loop_
_entity.id
_entity.type
_entity.pdbx_description
1 polymer ?
#
loop_
_entity_poly.entity_id
_entity_poly.type
_entity_poly.pdbx_seq_one_letter_code
_entity_poly.pdbx_strand_id
1 'polypeptide(L)'
;VGDVSWNVPNINLSVTTAPKDTPWHSWAVVACGGMSIGHKGLSYSSKAMGMTMVDLFENPELIKEIKTEFKERKGDTVYKAILPDGPPPINDNK
;
A
#
# COMPACT_ATOMS: atom_id res chain seq x y z
N VAL A 1 -1.37 -2.25 2.42
CA VAL A 1 -2.51 -2.70 1.58
C VAL A 1 -2.93 -4.07 2.06
N GLY A 2 -4.23 -4.28 2.27
CA GLY A 2 -4.78 -5.51 2.85
C GLY A 2 -6.00 -5.20 3.72
N ASP A 3 -6.13 -5.89 4.84
CA ASP A 3 -7.26 -5.77 5.78
C ASP A 3 -7.49 -4.34 6.26
N VAL A 4 -6.40 -3.62 6.57
CA VAL A 4 -6.47 -2.24 7.05
C VAL A 4 -7.10 -1.30 6.01
N SER A 5 -6.86 -1.54 4.71
CA SER A 5 -7.45 -0.72 3.64
C SER A 5 -8.96 -0.92 3.47
N TRP A 6 -9.57 -1.88 4.16
CA TRP A 6 -11.02 -1.96 4.29
C TRP A 6 -11.58 -1.07 5.40
N ASN A 7 -10.75 -0.60 6.33
CA ASN A 7 -11.18 0.18 7.48
C ASN A 7 -10.85 1.66 7.35
N VAL A 8 -9.77 2.01 6.63
CA VAL A 8 -9.35 3.39 6.41
C VAL A 8 -9.04 3.66 4.94
N PRO A 9 -9.27 4.91 4.46
CA PRO A 9 -8.84 5.30 3.12
C PRO A 9 -7.32 5.14 2.98
N ASN A 10 -6.88 4.79 1.78
CA ASN A 10 -5.48 4.62 1.47
C ASN A 10 -5.18 5.11 0.04
N ILE A 11 -4.01 5.71 -0.13
CA ILE A 11 -3.47 6.14 -1.42
C ILE A 11 -2.27 5.24 -1.72
N ASN A 12 -2.20 4.69 -2.93
CA ASN A 12 -1.09 3.87 -3.36
C ASN A 12 -0.35 4.53 -4.51
N LEU A 13 0.97 4.44 -4.47
CA LEU A 13 1.87 4.86 -5.55
C LEU A 13 2.63 3.64 -6.05
N SER A 14 2.72 3.50 -7.37
CA SER A 14 3.60 2.53 -8.03
C SER A 14 4.68 3.29 -8.81
N VAL A 15 5.94 2.87 -8.64
CA VAL A 15 7.10 3.47 -9.31
C VAL A 15 7.99 2.34 -9.84
N THR A 16 8.54 2.53 -11.03
CA THR A 16 9.47 1.57 -11.64
C THR A 16 10.79 1.52 -10.86
N THR A 17 11.04 0.39 -10.20
CA THR A 17 12.28 0.09 -9.45
C THR A 17 13.03 -1.14 -10.00
N ALA A 18 12.45 -1.84 -10.96
CA ALA A 18 13.02 -3.00 -11.63
C ALA A 18 12.65 -2.98 -13.14
N PRO A 19 13.42 -3.66 -14.02
CA PRO A 19 13.09 -3.80 -15.43
C PRO A 19 11.74 -4.49 -15.65
N LYS A 20 11.14 -4.20 -16.81
CA LYS A 20 9.92 -4.88 -17.27
C LYS A 20 10.13 -6.41 -17.26
N ASP A 21 9.08 -7.14 -16.90
CA ASP A 21 9.02 -8.61 -16.88
C ASP A 21 9.94 -9.29 -15.83
N THR A 22 10.53 -8.51 -14.92
CA THR A 22 11.24 -9.08 -13.76
C THR A 22 10.24 -9.76 -12.83
N PRO A 23 10.47 -11.02 -12.39
CA PRO A 23 9.57 -11.70 -11.49
C PRO A 23 9.58 -11.04 -10.11
N TRP A 24 8.44 -10.54 -9.66
CA TRP A 24 8.27 -9.98 -8.31
C TRP A 24 8.44 -11.06 -7.23
N HIS A 25 8.96 -10.66 -6.06
CA HIS A 25 9.36 -11.57 -4.98
C HIS A 25 10.51 -12.53 -5.35
N SER A 26 11.45 -12.06 -6.18
CA SER A 26 12.64 -12.83 -6.58
C SER A 26 13.95 -12.10 -6.28
N TRP A 27 15.06 -12.84 -6.32
CA TRP A 27 16.41 -12.27 -6.23
C TRP A 27 16.73 -11.27 -7.34
N ALA A 28 16.07 -11.34 -8.49
CA ALA A 28 16.27 -10.36 -9.56
C ALA A 28 15.80 -8.96 -9.13
N VAL A 29 14.69 -8.85 -8.39
CA VAL A 29 14.22 -7.58 -7.83
C VAL A 29 15.13 -7.10 -6.70
N VAL A 30 15.62 -8.02 -5.86
CA VAL A 30 16.58 -7.69 -4.79
C VAL A 30 17.84 -7.03 -5.37
N ALA A 31 18.39 -7.61 -6.45
CA ALA A 31 19.55 -7.04 -7.14
C ALA A 31 19.27 -5.61 -7.65
N CYS A 32 18.08 -5.35 -8.21
CA CYS A 32 17.70 -4.02 -8.70
C CYS A 32 17.67 -2.95 -7.60
N GLY A 33 17.34 -3.34 -6.35
CA GLY A 33 17.28 -2.43 -5.21
C GLY A 33 18.60 -1.74 -4.89
N GLY A 34 19.73 -2.45 -5.06
CA GLY A 34 21.08 -1.90 -4.85
C GLY A 34 21.66 -1.17 -6.06
N MET A 35 20.91 -1.06 -7.15
CA MET A 35 21.35 -0.44 -8.40
C MET A 35 20.72 0.94 -8.63
N SER A 36 21.23 1.64 -9.64
CA SER A 36 20.76 3.00 -9.97
C SER A 36 19.26 3.09 -10.26
N ILE A 37 18.65 2.03 -10.82
CA ILE A 37 17.20 1.98 -11.07
C ILE A 37 16.39 2.00 -9.77
N GLY A 38 16.81 1.23 -8.76
CA GLY A 38 16.20 1.22 -7.43
C GLY A 38 16.32 2.59 -6.74
N HIS A 39 17.52 3.18 -6.73
CA HIS A 39 17.75 4.49 -6.10
C HIS A 39 16.99 5.64 -6.79
N LYS A 40 16.89 5.62 -8.12
CA LYS A 40 16.10 6.61 -8.87
C LYS A 40 14.61 6.45 -8.60
N GLY A 41 14.12 5.21 -8.58
CA GLY A 41 12.74 4.91 -8.22
C GLY A 41 12.40 5.37 -6.80
N LEU A 42 13.27 5.09 -5.82
CA LEU A 42 13.15 5.57 -4.45
C LEU A 42 13.08 7.10 -4.37
N SER A 43 13.98 7.80 -5.06
CA SER A 43 14.01 9.27 -5.05
C SER A 43 12.72 9.87 -5.63
N TYR A 44 12.20 9.25 -6.69
CA TYR A 44 10.95 9.68 -7.30
C TYR A 44 9.75 9.39 -6.39
N SER A 45 9.66 8.17 -5.83
CA SER A 45 8.56 7.79 -4.94
C SER A 45 8.51 8.68 -3.70
N SER A 46 9.66 8.98 -3.09
CA SER A 46 9.73 9.82 -1.90
C SER A 46 9.26 11.25 -2.17
N LYS A 47 9.62 11.82 -3.33
CA LYS A 47 9.15 13.15 -3.72
C LYS A 47 7.65 13.17 -3.97
N ALA A 48 7.13 12.20 -4.74
CA ALA A 48 5.72 12.11 -5.05
C ALA A 48 4.88 11.96 -3.77
N MET A 49 5.23 11.00 -2.90
CA MET A 49 4.54 10.80 -1.62
C MET A 49 4.65 12.01 -0.69
N GLY A 50 5.81 12.65 -0.63
CA GLY A 50 6.03 13.85 0.17
C GLY A 50 5.16 15.02 -0.28
N MET A 51 5.11 15.29 -1.58
CA MET A 51 4.27 16.36 -2.14
C MET A 51 2.77 16.06 -1.94
N THR A 52 2.33 14.82 -2.18
CA THR A 52 0.95 14.41 -1.86
C THR A 52 0.62 14.66 -0.40
N MET A 53 1.55 14.38 0.52
CA MET A 53 1.33 14.62 1.94
C MET A 53 1.21 16.12 2.25
N VAL A 54 2.02 16.98 1.63
CA VAL A 54 1.90 18.45 1.75
C VAL A 54 0.50 18.92 1.33
N ASP A 55 0.03 18.50 0.16
CA ASP A 55 -1.31 18.86 -0.34
C ASP A 55 -2.42 18.47 0.66
N LEU A 56 -2.30 17.28 1.26
CA LEU A 56 -3.27 16.79 2.25
C LEU A 56 -3.22 17.53 3.59
N PHE A 57 -2.05 18.03 4.00
CA PHE A 57 -1.90 18.83 5.22
C PHE A 57 -2.40 20.27 5.02
N GLU A 58 -2.17 20.86 3.84
CA GLU A 58 -2.55 22.24 3.54
C GLU A 58 -4.02 22.38 3.16
N ASN A 59 -4.64 21.34 2.60
CA ASN A 59 -6.03 21.36 2.15
C ASN A 59 -6.92 20.30 2.84
N PRO A 60 -7.64 20.67 3.92
CA PRO A 60 -8.53 19.74 4.62
C PRO A 60 -9.74 19.27 3.79
N GLU A 61 -10.11 19.96 2.72
CA GLU A 61 -11.20 19.49 1.85
C GLU A 61 -10.80 18.22 1.09
N LEU A 62 -9.53 18.07 0.69
CA LEU A 62 -9.06 16.82 0.06
C LEU A 62 -9.24 15.62 1.00
N ILE A 63 -8.99 15.79 2.30
CA ILE A 63 -9.21 14.75 3.30
C ILE A 63 -10.69 14.38 3.40
N LYS A 64 -11.58 15.36 3.32
CA LYS A 64 -13.04 15.14 3.35
C LYS A 64 -13.52 14.42 2.10
N GLU A 65 -13.02 14.80 0.93
CA GLU A 65 -13.31 14.13 -0.34
C GLU A 65 -12.84 12.67 -0.33
N ILE A 66 -11.60 12.41 0.07
CA ILE A 66 -11.04 11.04 0.20
C ILE A 66 -11.88 10.18 1.14
N LYS A 67 -12.31 10.74 2.29
CA LYS A 67 -13.17 10.01 3.24
C LYS A 67 -14.57 9.74 2.67
N THR A 68 -15.05 10.62 1.79
CA THR A 68 -16.36 10.47 1.13
C THR A 68 -16.28 9.38 0.06
N GLU A 69 -15.31 9.47 -0.85
CA GLU A 69 -15.02 8.44 -1.86
C GLU A 69 -14.82 7.07 -1.22
N PHE A 70 -14.07 6.99 -0.11
CA PHE A 70 -13.86 5.74 0.59
C PHE A 70 -15.16 5.12 1.12
N LYS A 71 -16.06 5.92 1.70
CA LYS A 71 -17.36 5.44 2.17
C LYS A 71 -18.24 4.96 1.03
N GLU A 72 -18.27 5.71 -0.07
CA GLU A 72 -19.02 5.36 -1.27
C GLU A 72 -18.52 4.04 -1.87
N ARG A 73 -17.19 3.89 -2.01
CA ARG A 73 -16.58 2.69 -2.59
C ARG A 73 -16.71 1.47 -1.69
N LYS A 74 -16.62 1.63 -0.37
CA LYS A 74 -16.79 0.54 0.61
C LYS A 74 -18.26 0.10 0.71
N GLY A 75 -19.19 1.04 0.56
CA GLY A 75 -20.61 0.82 0.80
C GLY A 75 -20.86 0.31 2.23
N ASP A 76 -21.80 -0.63 2.35
CA ASP A 76 -22.20 -1.22 3.63
C ASP A 76 -21.32 -2.42 4.06
N THR A 77 -20.25 -2.71 3.31
CA THR A 77 -19.39 -3.87 3.57
C THR A 77 -18.62 -3.68 4.88
N VAL A 78 -18.87 -4.55 5.86
CA VAL A 78 -18.08 -4.60 7.10
C VAL A 78 -16.97 -5.63 6.93
N TYR A 79 -15.72 -5.18 7.05
CA TYR A 79 -14.57 -6.07 7.00
C TYR A 79 -14.64 -7.10 8.13
N LYS A 80 -14.51 -8.38 7.77
CA LYS A 80 -14.33 -9.49 8.72
C LYS A 80 -13.05 -10.22 8.35
N ALA A 81 -12.18 -10.43 9.34
CA ALA A 81 -10.96 -11.18 9.15
C ALA A 81 -11.24 -12.59 8.62
N ILE A 82 -10.43 -13.04 7.66
CA ILE A 82 -10.47 -14.43 7.18
C ILE A 82 -10.02 -15.38 8.29
N LEU A 83 -9.09 -14.92 9.13
CA LEU A 83 -8.61 -15.69 10.26
C LEU A 83 -9.63 -15.67 11.41
N PRO A 84 -9.86 -16.82 12.06
CA PRO A 84 -10.71 -16.88 13.25
C PRO A 84 -10.04 -16.18 14.42
N ASP A 85 -10.85 -15.73 15.38
CA ASP A 85 -10.35 -15.21 16.65
C ASP A 85 -9.65 -16.31 17.45
N GLY A 86 -8.57 -15.95 18.15
CA GLY A 86 -7.85 -16.86 19.03
C GLY A 86 -6.34 -16.89 18.75
N PRO A 87 -5.58 -17.67 19.56
CA PRO A 87 -4.18 -17.90 19.26
C PRO A 87 -4.03 -18.62 17.90
N PRO A 88 -2.88 -18.49 17.21
CA PRO A 88 -2.63 -19.27 16.01
C PRO A 88 -2.86 -20.76 16.31
N PRO A 89 -3.35 -21.55 15.34
CA PRO A 89 -3.53 -22.98 15.54
C PRO A 89 -2.15 -23.61 15.77
N ILE A 90 -1.81 -23.89 17.03
CA ILE A 90 -0.47 -24.40 17.38
C ILE A 90 -0.43 -25.94 17.34
N ASN A 91 -1.55 -26.67 17.19
CA ASN A 91 -1.54 -28.14 17.32
C ASN A 91 -2.55 -28.91 16.46
N ASP A 92 -2.35 -29.00 15.14
CA ASP A 92 -3.04 -30.00 14.29
C ASP A 92 -2.12 -30.65 13.24
N ASN A 93 -0.79 -30.67 13.45
CA ASN A 93 0.14 -31.48 12.63
C ASN A 93 0.18 -32.95 13.11
N LYS A 94 -0.99 -33.60 13.24
CA LYS A 94 -1.09 -35.06 13.32
C LYS A 94 -1.43 -35.64 11.96
#